data_AF-A0A3B1A991-F1
#
_entry.id   AF-A0A3B1A991-F1
#
_cell.length_a   1.000
_cell.length_b   1.000
_cell.length_c   1.000
_cell.angle_alpha   90.00
_cell.angle_beta   90.00
_cell.angle_gamma   90.00
#
_symmetry.space_group_name_H-M   'P 1'
#
loop_
_entity.id
_entity.type
_entity.pdbx_description
1 polymer ?
#
loop_
_entity_poly.entity_id
_entity_poly.type
_entity_poly.pdbx_seq_one_letter_code
_entity_poly.pdbx_strand_id
1 'polypeptide(L)'
;DTNNKNHKDWVSKLDVRNRCYVVINEGDSALAASRIKPGDEQLARLGHYTRKLNSSNAYYIDVTKADDVGREHTYFKGDSVKNNVVLRGLFEAMFTGKSVEDTLEYQVDKNTYVIGTAR
;
A
#
# COMPACT_ATOMS: atom_id res chain seq x y z
N ASP A 1 0.61 -4.66 -13.13
CA ASP A 1 -0.55 -3.79 -12.89
C ASP A 1 -1.80 -4.61 -13.14
N THR A 2 -2.29 -5.29 -12.10
CA THR A 2 -3.52 -6.08 -12.19
C THR A 2 -4.67 -5.28 -11.63
N ASN A 3 -5.78 -5.32 -12.35
CA ASN A 3 -7.01 -4.72 -11.90
C ASN A 3 -7.50 -5.44 -10.65
N ASN A 4 -8.20 -4.72 -9.75
CA ASN A 4 -8.61 -5.25 -8.45
C ASN A 4 -9.28 -6.64 -8.54
N LYS A 5 -10.06 -6.88 -9.60
CA LYS A 5 -10.77 -8.15 -9.85
C LYS A 5 -9.86 -9.40 -9.78
N ASN A 6 -8.63 -9.33 -10.31
CA ASN A 6 -7.73 -10.48 -10.41
C ASN A 6 -6.51 -10.33 -9.47
N HIS A 7 -6.54 -9.34 -8.59
CA HIS A 7 -5.41 -9.02 -7.73
C HIS A 7 -5.06 -10.18 -6.81
N LYS A 8 -6.07 -10.73 -6.12
CA LYS A 8 -5.94 -11.87 -5.22
C LYS A 8 -5.18 -13.00 -5.90
N ASP A 9 -5.70 -13.45 -7.05
CA ASP A 9 -5.15 -14.59 -7.79
C ASP A 9 -3.75 -14.32 -8.32
N TRP A 10 -3.43 -13.06 -8.64
CA TRP A 10 -2.10 -12.68 -9.11
C TRP A 10 -1.10 -12.66 -7.95
N VAL A 11 -1.40 -11.98 -6.83
CA VAL A 11 -0.51 -11.92 -5.67
C VAL A 11 -0.31 -13.29 -5.05
N SER A 12 -1.36 -14.12 -4.99
CA SER A 12 -1.28 -15.49 -4.47
C SER A 12 -0.36 -16.42 -5.26
N LYS A 13 0.11 -16.02 -6.45
CA LYS A 13 1.10 -16.77 -7.24
C LYS A 13 2.54 -16.35 -6.96
N LEU A 14 2.77 -15.25 -6.25
CA LEU A 14 4.12 -14.79 -5.93
C LEU A 14 4.74 -15.74 -4.90
N ASP A 15 5.84 -16.37 -5.29
CA ASP A 15 6.67 -17.17 -4.39
C ASP A 15 7.64 -16.24 -3.64
N VAL A 16 7.26 -15.87 -2.42
CA VAL A 16 8.04 -14.98 -1.55
C VAL A 16 8.52 -15.74 -0.34
N ARG A 17 9.82 -15.67 -0.06
CA ARG A 17 10.41 -16.38 1.08
C ARG A 17 9.99 -15.82 2.44
N ASN A 18 9.90 -14.50 2.55
CA ASN A 18 9.65 -13.82 3.83
C ASN A 18 8.23 -13.28 3.88
N ARG A 19 7.96 -12.15 3.21
CA ARG A 19 6.65 -11.48 3.23
C ARG A 19 6.38 -10.74 1.92
N CYS A 20 5.12 -10.61 1.55
CA CYS A 20 4.67 -9.71 0.49
C CYS A 20 3.92 -8.54 1.13
N TYR A 21 4.44 -7.33 0.99
CA TYR A 21 3.77 -6.12 1.42
C TYR A 21 3.18 -5.39 0.22
N VAL A 22 1.90 -5.02 0.32
CA VAL A 22 1.21 -4.14 -0.63
C VAL A 22 0.92 -2.84 0.09
N VAL A 23 1.74 -1.83 -0.17
CA VAL A 23 1.60 -0.49 0.44
C VAL A 23 0.70 0.37 -0.44
N ILE A 24 -0.28 1.04 0.16
CA ILE A 24 -1.37 1.74 -0.52
C ILE A 24 -1.39 3.20 -0.08
N ASN A 25 -1.49 4.09 -1.08
CA ASN A 25 -1.85 5.50 -0.91
C ASN A 25 -3.02 5.81 -1.86
N GLU A 26 -4.24 5.97 -1.33
CA GLU A 26 -5.42 6.32 -2.15
C GLU A 26 -5.32 7.75 -2.74
N GLY A 27 -4.49 8.62 -2.14
CA GLY A 27 -4.25 9.99 -2.58
C GLY A 27 -3.26 10.13 -3.74
N ASP A 28 -2.61 9.04 -4.15
CA ASP A 28 -1.52 9.02 -5.12
C ASP A 28 -1.88 9.69 -6.46
N SER A 29 -1.09 10.69 -6.84
CA SER A 29 -1.32 11.49 -8.04
C SER A 29 -1.03 10.77 -9.35
N ALA A 30 -0.07 9.83 -9.39
CA ALA A 30 0.24 9.05 -10.58
C ALA A 30 -0.88 8.04 -10.86
N LEU A 31 -1.40 7.44 -9.80
CA LEU A 31 -2.60 6.61 -9.84
C LEU A 31 -3.80 7.45 -10.32
N ALA A 32 -4.06 8.63 -9.74
CA ALA A 32 -5.12 9.52 -10.19
C ALA A 32 -4.99 9.93 -11.68
N ALA A 33 -3.78 10.25 -12.14
CA ALA A 33 -3.50 10.62 -13.52
C ALA A 33 -3.68 9.44 -14.48
N SER A 34 -3.42 8.21 -14.03
CA SER A 34 -3.62 7.01 -14.84
C SER A 34 -5.04 6.97 -15.39
N ARG A 35 -6.06 7.35 -14.60
CA ARG A 35 -7.50 7.36 -14.95
C ARG A 35 -7.91 8.32 -16.06
N ILE A 36 -7.06 9.29 -16.41
CA ILE A 36 -7.38 10.32 -17.40
C ILE A 36 -7.23 9.77 -18.83
N LYS A 37 -6.54 8.64 -19.02
CA LYS A 37 -6.31 8.08 -20.36
C LYS A 37 -7.62 7.51 -20.93
N PRO A 38 -8.08 7.98 -22.10
CA PRO A 38 -9.31 7.50 -22.73
C PRO A 38 -9.15 6.06 -23.26
N GLY A 39 -10.16 5.22 -23.02
CA GLY A 39 -10.27 3.86 -23.56
C GLY A 39 -10.84 2.84 -22.56
N ASP A 40 -11.68 1.91 -23.04
CA ASP A 40 -12.34 0.85 -22.26
C ASP A 40 -11.37 -0.18 -21.62
N GLU A 41 -10.08 -0.09 -21.93
CA GLU A 41 -9.04 -1.00 -21.43
C GLU A 41 -8.48 -0.60 -20.06
N GLN A 42 -8.79 0.59 -19.55
CA GLN A 42 -8.40 0.99 -18.20
C GLN A 42 -9.35 0.47 -17.14
N LEU A 43 -9.23 -0.82 -16.88
CA LEU A 43 -9.80 -1.44 -15.69
C LEU A 43 -9.17 -0.85 -14.41
N ALA A 44 -9.91 -0.90 -13.30
CA ALA A 44 -9.53 -0.28 -12.03
C ALA A 44 -8.22 -0.84 -11.44
N ARG A 45 -7.16 -0.01 -11.45
CA ARG A 45 -5.82 -0.37 -10.96
C ARG A 45 -5.77 -0.55 -9.44
N LEU A 46 -4.84 -1.39 -9.00
CA LEU A 46 -4.61 -1.60 -7.58
C LEU A 46 -3.94 -0.37 -6.95
N GLY A 47 -4.48 0.09 -5.82
CA GLY A 47 -4.16 1.37 -5.20
C GLY A 47 -5.34 2.35 -5.18
N HIS A 48 -6.37 2.11 -6.01
CA HIS A 48 -7.61 2.90 -6.03
C HIS A 48 -8.80 2.25 -5.32
N TYR A 49 -8.72 0.95 -5.01
CA TYR A 49 -9.79 0.23 -4.33
C TYR A 49 -9.23 -0.44 -3.08
N THR A 50 -9.48 0.13 -1.90
CA THR A 50 -9.21 -0.49 -0.59
C THR A 50 -10.31 -1.49 -0.20
N ARG A 51 -10.79 -2.28 -1.17
CA ARG A 51 -11.83 -3.29 -0.96
C ARG A 51 -11.42 -4.58 -1.65
N LYS A 52 -11.76 -5.72 -1.00
CA LYS A 52 -11.39 -7.07 -1.45
C LYS A 52 -9.87 -7.30 -1.50
N LEU A 53 -9.14 -6.64 -0.60
CA LEU A 53 -7.72 -6.87 -0.36
C LEU A 53 -7.57 -8.20 0.40
N ASN A 54 -7.60 -9.35 -0.28
CA ASN A 54 -7.76 -10.65 0.40
C ASN A 54 -6.84 -11.75 -0.15
N SER A 55 -5.69 -11.36 -0.70
CA SER A 55 -4.66 -12.34 -1.04
C SER A 55 -4.09 -12.97 0.23
N SER A 56 -3.97 -14.30 0.23
CA SER A 56 -3.59 -15.08 1.42
C SER A 56 -2.12 -14.96 1.80
N ASN A 57 -1.26 -14.51 0.89
CA ASN A 57 0.19 -14.38 1.08
C ASN A 57 0.65 -12.92 1.13
N ALA A 58 -0.28 -11.97 1.38
CA ALA A 58 0.03 -10.55 1.37
C ALA A 58 -0.50 -9.81 2.60
N TYR A 59 0.28 -8.81 3.03
CA TYR A 59 -0.08 -7.83 4.03
C TYR A 59 -0.34 -6.49 3.35
N TYR A 60 -1.55 -5.96 3.52
CA TYR A 60 -1.95 -4.68 2.95
C TYR A 60 -1.74 -3.57 3.96
N ILE A 61 -1.00 -2.53 3.60
CA ILE A 61 -0.64 -1.44 4.50
C ILE A 61 -1.12 -0.13 3.89
N ASP A 62 -2.06 0.53 4.53
CA ASP A 62 -2.63 1.81 4.10
C ASP A 62 -1.90 2.96 4.79
N VAL A 63 -1.16 3.74 4.00
CA VAL A 63 -0.42 4.92 4.44
C VAL A 63 -1.09 6.23 3.99
N THR A 64 -2.31 6.16 3.45
CA THR A 64 -3.04 7.32 2.90
C THR A 64 -3.16 8.47 3.91
N LYS A 65 -3.30 8.15 5.20
CA LYS A 65 -3.44 9.13 6.29
C LYS A 65 -2.14 9.43 7.03
N ALA A 66 -1.01 8.86 6.62
CA ALA A 66 0.26 9.13 7.27
C ALA A 66 0.73 10.56 6.93
N ASP A 67 1.34 11.22 7.91
CA ASP A 67 1.90 12.56 7.72
C ASP A 67 2.89 12.59 6.55
N ASP A 68 2.88 13.70 5.81
CA ASP A 68 3.77 13.95 4.66
C ASP A 68 3.62 12.98 3.46
N VAL A 69 2.65 12.06 3.45
CA VAL A 69 2.35 11.21 2.28
C VAL A 69 1.53 11.97 1.23
N GLY A 70 0.37 12.51 1.63
CA GLY A 70 -0.52 13.28 0.75
C GLY A 70 -0.76 12.61 -0.61
N ARG A 71 -0.35 13.28 -1.70
CA ARG A 71 -0.52 12.81 -3.08
C ARG A 71 0.75 12.23 -3.72
N GLU A 72 1.79 12.04 -2.92
CA GLU A 72 3.09 11.53 -3.39
C GLU A 72 2.93 10.10 -3.92
N HIS A 73 3.69 9.77 -4.97
CA HIS A 73 3.74 8.42 -5.56
C HIS A 73 4.96 7.64 -5.06
N THR A 74 6.03 8.37 -4.75
CA THR A 74 7.32 7.82 -4.31
C THR A 74 7.54 7.99 -2.81
N TYR A 75 6.49 7.83 -2.02
CA TYR A 75 6.43 8.11 -0.57
C TYR A 75 7.29 7.17 0.31
N PHE A 76 8.06 6.27 -0.30
CA PHE A 76 9.11 5.47 0.34
C PHE A 76 10.50 6.15 0.29
N LYS A 77 10.60 7.31 -0.36
CA LYS A 77 11.79 8.15 -0.47
C LYS A 77 11.38 9.63 -0.51
N GLY A 78 12.37 10.53 -0.53
CA GLY A 78 12.11 11.97 -0.62
C GLY A 78 11.51 12.55 0.66
N ASP A 79 10.72 13.61 0.51
CA ASP A 79 10.25 14.41 1.64
C ASP A 79 9.29 13.65 2.57
N SER A 80 8.45 12.74 2.03
CA SER A 80 7.52 11.92 2.83
C SER A 80 8.22 11.14 3.94
N VAL A 81 9.35 10.46 3.65
CA VAL A 81 10.12 9.73 4.67
C VAL A 81 11.17 10.58 5.38
N LYS A 82 11.54 11.73 4.81
CA LYS A 82 12.49 12.65 5.45
C LYS A 82 11.86 13.31 6.67
N ASN A 83 10.60 13.71 6.54
CA ASN A 83 9.86 14.45 7.57
C ASN A 83 9.02 13.53 8.47
N ASN A 84 8.64 12.34 8.00
CA ASN A 84 7.93 11.33 8.80
C ASN A 84 8.85 10.17 9.22
N VAL A 85 9.38 10.25 10.45
CA VAL A 85 10.28 9.22 11.00
C VAL A 85 9.62 7.85 11.17
N VAL A 86 8.30 7.82 11.39
CA VAL A 86 7.53 6.56 11.55
C VAL A 86 7.41 5.86 10.21
N LEU A 87 7.03 6.61 9.16
CA LEU A 87 6.97 6.09 7.80
C LEU A 87 8.35 5.63 7.30
N ARG A 88 9.41 6.38 7.62
CA ARG A 88 10.78 5.95 7.31
C ARG A 88 11.14 4.64 7.99
N GLY A 89 10.90 4.53 9.30
CA GLY A 89 11.18 3.31 10.07
C GLY A 89 10.39 2.11 9.54
N LEU A 90 9.15 2.32 9.12
CA LEU A 90 8.31 1.32 8.47
C LEU A 90 8.98 0.77 7.20
N PHE A 91 9.38 1.65 6.28
CA PHE A 91 10.03 1.22 5.03
C PHE A 91 11.41 0.59 5.27
N GLU A 92 12.23 1.15 6.16
CA GLU A 92 13.53 0.56 6.54
C GLU A 92 13.35 -0.86 7.10
N ALA A 93 12.33 -1.08 7.95
CA ALA A 93 12.01 -2.40 8.48
C ALA A 93 11.60 -3.37 7.37
N MET A 94 10.73 -2.96 6.43
CA MET A 94 10.35 -3.77 5.26
C MET A 94 11.57 -4.14 4.41
N PHE A 95 12.42 -3.18 4.08
CA PHE A 95 13.60 -3.39 3.22
C PHE A 95 14.68 -4.24 3.89
N THR A 96 14.71 -4.28 5.23
CA THR A 96 15.62 -5.12 6.01
C THR A 96 15.00 -6.46 6.44
N GLY A 97 13.79 -6.78 5.97
CA GLY A 97 13.12 -8.06 6.20
C GLY A 97 12.52 -8.24 7.60
N LYS A 98 12.41 -7.17 8.39
CA LYS A 98 11.73 -7.18 9.68
C LYS A 98 10.21 -7.30 9.49
N SER A 99 9.54 -7.80 10.53
CA SER A 99 8.09 -7.84 10.63
C SER A 99 7.58 -6.45 10.96
N VAL A 100 6.65 -5.90 10.17
CA VAL A 100 6.04 -4.59 10.45
C VAL A 100 4.57 -4.71 10.85
N GLU A 101 3.89 -5.76 10.40
CA GLU A 101 2.51 -6.07 10.75
C GLU A 101 2.28 -6.16 12.27
N ASP A 102 3.29 -6.61 13.02
CA ASP A 102 3.25 -6.71 14.49
C ASP A 102 3.25 -5.34 15.19
N THR A 103 3.58 -4.28 14.48
CA THR A 103 3.72 -2.90 15.01
C THR A 103 2.62 -1.96 14.54
N LEU A 104 1.71 -2.44 13.68
CA LEU A 104 0.68 -1.66 13.03
C LEU A 104 -0.71 -2.02 13.58
N GLU A 105 -1.65 -1.09 13.44
CA GLU A 105 -3.05 -1.33 13.82
C GLU A 105 -3.81 -1.98 12.65
N TYR A 106 -4.49 -3.08 12.91
CA TYR A 106 -5.27 -3.79 11.90
C TYR A 106 -6.71 -3.30 11.82
N GLN A 107 -7.14 -2.90 10.62
CA GLN A 107 -8.49 -2.47 10.27
C GLN A 107 -9.27 -3.60 9.59
N VAL A 108 -10.14 -4.25 10.37
CA VAL A 108 -10.89 -5.45 9.95
C VAL A 108 -11.84 -5.19 8.78
N ASP A 109 -12.43 -4.00 8.71
CA ASP A 109 -13.40 -3.61 7.68
C ASP A 109 -12.78 -3.50 6.28
N LYS A 110 -11.49 -3.15 6.21
CA LYS A 110 -10.72 -3.00 4.96
C LYS A 110 -9.73 -4.13 4.69
N ASN A 111 -9.43 -4.95 5.69
CA ASN A 111 -8.30 -5.89 5.69
C ASN A 111 -6.96 -5.19 5.41
N THR A 112 -6.69 -4.11 6.15
CA THR A 112 -5.47 -3.30 6.02
C THR A 112 -4.85 -3.03 7.37
N TYR A 113 -3.53 -2.87 7.40
CA TYR A 113 -2.80 -2.32 8.52
C TYR A 113 -2.58 -0.82 8.32
N VAL A 114 -2.60 -0.04 9.39
CA VAL A 114 -2.30 1.40 9.37
C VAL A 114 -1.25 1.76 10.42
N ILE A 115 -0.54 2.86 10.17
CA ILE A 115 0.31 3.47 11.19
C ILE A 115 -0.61 3.98 12.30
N GLY A 116 -0.43 3.47 13.52
CA GLY A 116 -1.24 3.88 14.67
C GLY A 116 -1.15 5.38 14.88
N THR A 117 -2.28 6.02 15.19
CA THR A 117 -2.26 7.41 15.67
C THR A 117 -1.73 7.38 17.09
N ALA A 118 -0.66 8.14 17.38
CA ALA A 118 -0.30 8.43 18.76
C ALA A 118 -1.54 9.02 19.45
N ARG A 119 -2.04 8.33 20.48
CA ARG A 119 -3.11 8.86 21.34
C ARG A 119 -2.55 9.97 22.23
#